data_AF-J5JJB8-F1
#
_entry.id   AF-J5JJB8-F1
#
_cell.length_a   1.000
_cell.length_b   1.000
_cell.length_c   1.000
_cell.angle_alpha   90.00
_cell.angle_beta   90.00
_cell.angle_gamma   90.00
#
_symmetry.space_group_name_H-M   'P 1'
#
loop_
_entity.id
_entity.type
_entity.pdbx_description
1 polymer ?
#
loop_
_entity_poly.entity_id
_entity_poly.type
_entity_poly.pdbx_seq_one_letter_code
_entity_poly.pdbx_strand_id
1 'polypeptide(L)'
;MVYDRVRSGLGPHESASLGSSGNPRLRFPSDAAQFSQKPGPAQLHAAPSSNTPFTDDSLPSTRLILDLISERVSSYIQRDSADRKNRKLRLDVDRCQAGEFPGATALLDVHLKSADYEKAKLNQRMSATDEKLVRVTSNWRSLLETAAQAKSINANDHHTPTPPPSGTHSDSPLNIEERLAQMMNKIREESQNLQCKTKNDYEVEIAALKGELTQVKGELTQEKENSKCLQAELKSMAARLSAIETKVEDHAKISSQLGQAVQQESLVDLESRLVKIETTQTAMQKPDEYAGNGEIKHQDMDPAQCLCLELEAKLEDKMTQFLLQNSDKIVSDERILRLAQTTVKAVEAVLQSSLKRMADGFGTLIDKERERRASLSVQIQAAEQSASEAAQAVEVMRAEFTEAQTASNTCRQSNAATMKNQETQIQNLTELLASTQGKVESAETKLQQSIDTLWLRSTTMDAWRDNFSTARLFEALVQYLNSSFFPEHKSKLTHLRDRVANIESLLGDDGNKKRKLAEHGSSAFPSFINR
;
A
#
# COMPACT_ATOMS: atom_id res chain seq x y z
N MET A 1 -20.17 45.82 -44.71
CA MET A 1 -19.40 46.40 -43.59
C MET A 1 -18.22 45.48 -43.34
N VAL A 2 -17.03 45.96 -43.65
CA VAL A 2 -15.76 45.24 -43.52
C VAL A 2 -15.06 45.83 -42.30
N TYR A 3 -14.72 45.00 -41.32
CA TYR A 3 -13.77 45.39 -40.28
C TYR A 3 -12.49 44.60 -40.47
N ASP A 4 -11.53 45.28 -41.08
CA ASP A 4 -10.10 45.05 -40.99
C ASP A 4 -9.57 45.98 -39.89
N ARG A 5 -8.82 45.47 -38.90
CA ARG A 5 -7.68 46.20 -38.30
C ARG A 5 -6.85 45.35 -37.32
N VAL A 6 -5.61 45.08 -37.76
CA VAL A 6 -4.32 45.46 -37.11
C VAL A 6 -4.03 44.79 -35.75
N ARG A 7 -3.11 43.80 -35.65
CA ARG A 7 -1.64 43.81 -35.83
C ARG A 7 -0.89 44.41 -34.63
N SER A 8 0.00 43.61 -34.03
CA SER A 8 1.35 43.90 -33.44
C SER A 8 1.61 42.88 -32.32
N GLY A 9 2.76 42.23 -32.12
CA GLY A 9 4.12 42.32 -32.67
C GLY A 9 5.07 41.54 -31.73
N LEU A 10 6.36 41.49 -32.10
CA LEU A 10 7.54 40.86 -31.41
C LEU A 10 7.76 39.38 -31.74
N GLY A 11 8.89 38.92 -32.29
CA GLY A 11 10.18 39.52 -32.66
C GLY A 11 11.15 38.36 -33.01
N PRO A 12 12.20 38.55 -33.81
CA PRO A 12 13.10 37.48 -34.26
C PRO A 12 14.34 37.38 -33.35
N HIS A 13 14.73 36.17 -32.94
CA HIS A 13 16.07 35.91 -32.39
C HIS A 13 16.79 34.83 -33.20
N GLU A 14 17.78 35.31 -33.94
CA GLU A 14 19.16 34.83 -34.00
C GLU A 14 19.43 33.32 -33.90
N SER A 15 19.75 32.79 -35.08
CA SER A 15 20.86 31.89 -35.38
C SER A 15 21.91 31.64 -34.27
N ALA A 16 21.99 30.38 -33.83
CA ALA A 16 23.21 29.69 -33.41
C ALA A 16 23.07 28.23 -33.85
N SER A 17 23.83 27.82 -34.86
CA SER A 17 25.16 27.18 -34.75
C SER A 17 25.06 25.66 -34.72
N LEU A 18 25.71 25.07 -35.72
CA LEU A 18 25.79 23.66 -36.05
C LEU A 18 26.40 22.84 -34.91
N GLY A 19 25.64 21.88 -34.40
CA GLY A 19 26.11 20.81 -33.51
C GLY A 19 25.81 19.44 -34.13
N SER A 20 26.76 18.92 -34.90
CA SER A 20 26.78 17.55 -35.42
C SER A 20 26.91 16.54 -34.28
N SER A 21 25.94 15.64 -34.16
CA SER A 21 26.02 14.40 -33.36
C SER A 21 24.72 13.64 -33.64
N GLY A 22 24.68 12.65 -34.52
CA GLY A 22 25.24 11.34 -34.26
C GLY A 22 24.08 10.36 -34.03
N ASN A 23 23.50 9.85 -35.11
CA ASN A 23 22.44 8.83 -35.09
C ASN A 23 22.92 7.54 -34.39
N PRO A 24 22.31 7.08 -33.29
CA PRO A 24 22.45 5.72 -32.85
C PRO A 24 21.44 4.86 -33.61
N ARG A 25 21.97 4.17 -34.61
CA ARG A 25 21.37 3.03 -35.30
C ARG A 25 20.99 1.95 -34.27
N LEU A 26 19.75 1.97 -33.80
CA LEU A 26 19.18 0.90 -32.98
C LEU A 26 18.97 -0.34 -33.86
N ARG A 27 20.01 -1.18 -33.93
CA ARG A 27 19.85 -2.60 -34.28
C ARG A 27 19.18 -3.28 -33.09
N PHE A 28 17.91 -3.66 -33.24
CA PHE A 28 17.33 -4.72 -32.42
C PHE A 28 17.86 -6.06 -32.95
N PRO A 29 18.52 -6.89 -32.13
CA PRO A 29 18.62 -8.31 -32.42
C PRO A 29 17.29 -8.97 -32.03
N SER A 30 16.63 -9.58 -33.02
CA SER A 30 15.55 -10.54 -32.78
C SER A 30 16.15 -11.81 -32.17
N ASP A 31 16.22 -11.86 -30.85
CA ASP A 31 16.45 -13.10 -30.10
C ASP A 31 15.10 -13.68 -29.67
N ALA A 32 14.44 -14.36 -30.60
CA ALA A 32 13.48 -15.40 -30.29
C ALA A 32 14.25 -16.67 -29.92
N ALA A 33 14.82 -16.70 -28.70
CA ALA A 33 15.48 -17.88 -28.15
C ALA A 33 14.61 -18.47 -27.02
N GLN A 34 13.96 -19.58 -27.37
CA GLN A 34 13.69 -20.76 -26.54
C GLN A 34 13.75 -20.56 -25.01
N PHE A 35 12.58 -20.59 -24.38
CA PHE A 35 12.43 -20.89 -22.95
C PHE A 35 12.90 -22.33 -22.67
N SER A 36 14.22 -22.51 -22.53
CA SER A 36 14.78 -23.69 -21.89
C SER A 36 14.52 -23.59 -20.39
N GLN A 37 13.63 -24.44 -19.90
CA GLN A 37 13.43 -24.70 -18.47
C GLN A 37 14.78 -25.04 -17.85
N LYS A 38 15.25 -24.15 -16.97
CA LYS A 38 16.43 -24.40 -16.13
C LYS A 38 16.02 -25.46 -15.08
N PRO A 39 16.67 -26.63 -15.00
CA PRO A 39 16.36 -27.61 -13.97
C PRO A 39 16.68 -27.00 -12.61
N GLY A 40 15.70 -27.00 -11.70
CA GLY A 40 15.92 -26.61 -10.30
C GLY A 40 16.94 -27.54 -9.63
N PRO A 41 17.65 -27.06 -8.59
CA PRO A 41 18.60 -27.89 -7.87
C PRO A 41 17.87 -29.08 -7.24
N ALA A 42 18.39 -30.28 -7.50
CA ALA A 42 17.85 -31.54 -7.00
C ALA A 42 17.71 -31.50 -5.48
N GLN A 43 16.47 -31.65 -5.03
CA GLN A 43 16.11 -31.80 -3.62
C GLN A 43 16.51 -33.21 -3.18
N LEU A 44 17.62 -33.32 -2.46
CA LEU A 44 18.05 -34.57 -1.83
C LEU A 44 17.05 -34.96 -0.74
N HIS A 45 16.24 -35.97 -1.01
CA HIS A 45 15.46 -36.67 -0.01
C HIS A 45 16.41 -37.49 0.89
N ALA A 46 16.78 -36.93 2.04
CA ALA A 46 17.37 -37.70 3.12
C ALA A 46 16.26 -38.25 4.02
N ALA A 47 16.25 -39.57 4.20
CA ALA A 47 15.34 -40.29 5.08
C ALA A 47 15.55 -39.90 6.56
N PRO A 48 14.50 -39.91 7.40
CA PRO A 48 14.65 -39.59 8.82
C PRO A 48 15.30 -40.76 9.56
N SER A 49 16.58 -40.61 9.92
CA SER A 49 17.28 -41.49 10.86
C SER A 49 16.93 -41.08 12.28
N SER A 50 16.15 -41.92 12.95
CA SER A 50 15.82 -41.79 14.37
C SER A 50 17.02 -42.18 15.25
N ASN A 51 17.19 -41.44 16.34
CA ASN A 51 17.99 -41.72 17.54
C ASN A 51 19.35 -41.02 17.61
N THR A 52 19.34 -39.80 18.18
CA THR A 52 20.49 -39.23 18.90
C THR A 52 20.06 -38.84 20.32
N PRO A 53 20.96 -38.98 21.32
CA PRO A 53 20.62 -38.85 22.73
C PRO A 53 20.55 -37.38 23.15
N PHE A 54 19.65 -37.09 24.09
CA PHE A 54 19.41 -35.78 24.69
C PHE A 54 20.70 -35.15 25.25
N THR A 55 21.25 -34.17 24.54
CA THR A 55 22.25 -33.22 25.04
C THR A 55 21.66 -31.82 24.95
N ASP A 56 21.34 -31.21 26.11
CA ASP A 56 21.16 -29.77 26.35
C ASP A 56 20.59 -28.90 25.18
N ASP A 57 19.54 -29.41 24.54
CA ASP A 57 18.99 -28.99 23.24
C ASP A 57 17.92 -27.87 23.34
N SER A 58 18.07 -26.91 24.26
CA SER A 58 17.11 -25.78 24.37
C SER A 58 17.42 -24.58 23.45
N LEU A 59 18.64 -24.51 22.91
CA LEU A 59 19.12 -23.48 21.97
C LEU A 59 18.67 -23.60 20.49
N PRO A 60 18.30 -24.77 19.91
CA PRO A 60 17.88 -24.90 18.51
C PRO A 60 16.65 -24.05 18.16
N SER A 61 15.75 -23.81 19.13
CA SER A 61 14.49 -23.11 18.88
C SER A 61 14.68 -21.62 18.57
N THR A 62 15.64 -20.94 19.22
CA THR A 62 15.84 -19.50 19.02
C THR A 62 16.48 -19.21 17.66
N ARG A 63 17.43 -20.04 17.23
CA ARG A 63 18.07 -19.92 15.91
C ARG A 63 17.06 -20.12 14.78
N LEU A 64 16.20 -21.13 14.89
CA LEU A 64 15.14 -21.38 13.92
C LEU A 64 14.14 -20.21 13.82
N ILE A 65 13.79 -19.58 14.94
CA ILE A 65 12.93 -18.38 14.95
C ILE A 65 13.62 -17.22 14.22
N LEU A 66 14.90 -16.98 14.50
CA LEU A 66 15.68 -15.92 13.82
C LEU A 66 15.82 -16.16 12.31
N ASP A 67 16.02 -17.42 11.90
CA ASP A 67 16.08 -17.79 10.48
C ASP A 67 14.74 -17.55 9.78
N LEU A 68 13.61 -17.92 10.41
CA LEU A 68 12.27 -17.66 9.88
C LEU A 68 11.93 -16.16 9.81
N ILE A 69 12.34 -15.38 10.81
CA ILE A 69 12.18 -13.91 10.77
C ILE A 69 13.00 -13.33 9.61
N SER A 70 14.23 -13.79 9.42
CA SER A 70 15.09 -13.36 8.32
C SER A 70 14.50 -13.72 6.95
N GLU A 71 13.97 -14.94 6.80
CA GLU A 71 13.27 -15.40 5.59
C GLU A 71 12.04 -14.53 5.30
N ARG A 72 11.26 -14.18 6.34
CA ARG A 72 10.09 -13.31 6.24
C ARG A 72 10.46 -11.90 5.77
N VAL A 73 11.50 -11.29 6.37
CA VAL A 73 11.99 -9.97 5.98
C VAL A 73 12.49 -9.96 4.54
N SER A 74 13.23 -10.99 4.13
CA SER A 74 13.69 -11.14 2.74
C SER A 74 12.51 -11.23 1.76
N SER A 75 11.49 -12.01 2.10
CA SER A 75 10.26 -12.13 1.29
C SER A 75 9.51 -10.80 1.20
N TYR A 76 9.47 -10.02 2.27
CA TYR A 76 8.86 -8.69 2.29
C TYR A 76 9.59 -7.71 1.35
N ILE A 77 10.93 -7.67 1.40
CA ILE A 77 11.74 -6.81 0.52
C ILE A 77 11.52 -7.18 -0.95
N GLN A 78 11.45 -8.47 -1.26
CA GLN A 78 11.17 -8.95 -2.62
C GLN A 78 9.76 -8.54 -3.07
N ARG A 79 8.76 -8.66 -2.19
CA ARG A 79 7.38 -8.25 -2.47
C ARG A 79 7.28 -6.75 -2.74
N ASP A 80 7.91 -5.92 -1.92
CA ASP A 80 7.91 -4.47 -2.11
C ASP A 80 8.55 -4.06 -3.45
N SER A 81 9.65 -4.72 -3.83
CA SER A 81 10.27 -4.52 -5.15
C SER A 81 9.32 -4.94 -6.29
N ALA A 82 8.62 -6.06 -6.15
CA ALA A 82 7.63 -6.52 -7.11
C ALA A 82 6.43 -5.55 -7.22
N ASP A 83 5.96 -5.02 -6.09
CA ASP A 83 4.87 -4.03 -6.04
C ASP A 83 5.25 -2.72 -6.74
N ARG A 84 6.48 -2.23 -6.55
CA ARG A 84 6.99 -1.05 -7.27
C ARG A 84 7.05 -1.28 -8.77
N LYS A 85 7.52 -2.46 -9.22
CA LYS A 85 7.53 -2.82 -10.64
C LYS A 85 6.12 -2.91 -11.22
N ASN A 86 5.20 -3.55 -10.50
CA ASN A 86 3.81 -3.69 -10.91
C ASN A 86 3.13 -2.32 -11.04
N ARG A 87 3.31 -1.43 -10.06
CA ARG A 87 2.80 -0.06 -10.10
C ARG A 87 3.34 0.71 -11.31
N LYS A 88 4.64 0.57 -11.62
CA LYS A 88 5.24 1.18 -12.80
C LYS A 88 4.61 0.65 -14.10
N LEU A 89 4.45 -0.67 -14.22
CA LEU A 89 3.83 -1.29 -15.38
C LEU A 89 2.38 -0.83 -15.59
N ARG A 90 1.59 -0.67 -14.52
CA ARG A 90 0.23 -0.11 -14.62
C ARG A 90 0.24 1.31 -15.20
N LEU A 91 1.12 2.18 -14.67
CA LEU A 91 1.27 3.54 -15.18
C LEU A 91 1.79 3.59 -16.62
N ASP A 92 2.58 2.61 -17.05
CA ASP A 92 3.04 2.48 -18.44
C ASP A 92 1.87 2.00 -19.34
N VAL A 93 1.06 1.03 -18.90
CA VAL A 93 -0.17 0.59 -19.58
C VAL A 93 -1.15 1.75 -19.76
N ASP A 94 -1.43 2.51 -18.70
CA ASP A 94 -2.37 3.64 -18.74
C ASP A 94 -1.90 4.73 -19.72
N ARG A 95 -0.59 5.00 -19.76
CA ARG A 95 0.01 5.92 -20.74
C ARG A 95 -0.08 5.41 -22.17
N CYS A 96 0.10 4.12 -22.39
CA CYS A 96 -0.01 3.51 -23.71
C CYS A 96 -1.46 3.40 -24.20
N GLN A 97 -2.45 3.25 -23.31
CA GLN A 97 -3.86 3.27 -23.67
C GLN A 97 -4.32 4.63 -24.22
N ALA A 98 -3.66 5.72 -23.83
CA ALA A 98 -3.93 7.05 -24.35
C ALA A 98 -3.26 7.34 -25.71
N GLY A 99 -2.43 6.45 -26.24
CA GLY A 99 -1.66 6.65 -27.48
C GLY A 99 -1.98 5.66 -28.60
N GLU A 100 -1.50 5.93 -29.82
CA GLU A 100 -1.78 5.17 -31.06
C GLU A 100 -0.98 3.86 -31.21
N PHE A 101 -0.51 3.23 -30.13
CA PHE A 101 0.31 2.01 -30.22
C PHE A 101 -0.36 0.77 -29.59
N PRO A 102 -1.39 0.18 -30.24
CA PRO A 102 -2.10 -1.00 -29.74
C PRO A 102 -1.17 -2.19 -29.42
N GLY A 103 -0.12 -2.37 -30.21
CA GLY A 103 0.85 -3.47 -30.01
C GLY A 103 1.68 -3.35 -28.74
N ALA A 104 2.02 -2.12 -28.32
CA ALA A 104 2.78 -1.89 -27.09
C ALA A 104 1.95 -2.19 -25.84
N THR A 105 0.67 -1.84 -25.86
CA THR A 105 -0.28 -2.12 -24.77
C THR A 105 -0.45 -3.62 -24.54
N ALA A 106 -0.56 -4.43 -25.59
CA ALA A 106 -0.67 -5.88 -25.47
C ALA A 106 0.58 -6.51 -24.82
N LEU A 107 1.79 -6.04 -25.19
CA LEU A 107 3.03 -6.50 -24.58
C LEU A 107 3.11 -6.11 -23.09
N LEU A 108 2.75 -4.87 -22.76
CA LEU A 108 2.73 -4.38 -21.38
C LEU A 108 1.70 -5.12 -20.51
N ASP A 109 0.55 -5.50 -21.06
CA ASP A 109 -0.45 -6.31 -20.37
C ASP A 109 0.07 -7.71 -20.02
N VAL A 110 0.81 -8.35 -20.93
CA VAL A 110 1.50 -9.63 -20.65
C VAL A 110 2.53 -9.47 -19.53
N HIS A 111 3.33 -8.39 -19.55
CA HIS A 111 4.28 -8.11 -18.48
C HIS A 111 3.59 -7.81 -17.14
N LEU A 112 2.45 -7.11 -17.16
CA LEU A 112 1.65 -6.82 -15.98
C LEU A 112 1.11 -8.11 -15.35
N LYS A 113 0.54 -9.00 -16.16
CA LYS A 113 0.07 -10.33 -15.71
C LYS A 113 1.20 -11.18 -15.12
N SER A 114 2.39 -11.16 -15.74
CA SER A 114 3.57 -11.83 -15.21
C SER A 114 4.01 -11.24 -13.86
N ALA A 115 3.97 -9.91 -13.71
CA ALA A 115 4.27 -9.24 -12.44
C ALA A 115 3.23 -9.56 -11.35
N ASP A 116 1.95 -9.64 -11.70
CA ASP A 116 0.88 -10.06 -10.77
C ASP A 116 1.08 -11.51 -10.31
N TYR A 117 1.50 -12.41 -11.19
CA TYR A 117 1.82 -13.80 -10.85
C TYR A 117 3.00 -13.91 -9.87
N GLU A 118 4.11 -13.21 -10.12
CA GLU A 118 5.25 -13.20 -9.19
C GLU A 118 4.88 -12.57 -7.84
N LYS A 119 4.04 -11.53 -7.82
CA LYS A 119 3.49 -10.97 -6.58
C LYS A 119 2.67 -12.01 -5.81
N ALA A 120 1.80 -12.76 -6.48
CA ALA A 120 0.99 -13.80 -5.85
C ALA A 120 1.88 -14.91 -5.23
N LYS A 121 2.92 -15.33 -5.94
CA LYS A 121 3.91 -16.30 -5.47
C LYS A 121 4.68 -15.82 -4.23
N LEU A 122 5.08 -14.54 -4.19
CA LEU A 122 5.73 -13.96 -3.02
C LEU A 122 4.79 -13.88 -1.82
N ASN A 123 3.51 -13.54 -2.03
CA ASN A 123 2.50 -13.57 -0.97
C ASN A 123 2.28 -14.98 -0.41
N GLN A 124 2.28 -16.00 -1.28
CA GLN A 124 2.17 -17.39 -0.85
C GLN A 124 3.37 -17.82 -0.01
N ARG A 125 4.60 -17.48 -0.43
CA ARG A 125 5.82 -17.76 0.35
C ARG A 125 5.77 -17.11 1.73
N MET A 126 5.40 -15.83 1.79
CA MET A 126 5.28 -15.09 3.04
C MET A 126 4.25 -15.72 3.97
N SER A 127 3.09 -16.14 3.44
CA SER A 127 2.06 -16.84 4.24
C SER A 127 2.58 -18.17 4.79
N ALA A 128 3.31 -18.94 3.99
CA ALA A 128 3.91 -20.19 4.43
C ALA A 128 4.99 -19.97 5.51
N THR A 129 5.80 -18.90 5.41
CA THR A 129 6.77 -18.53 6.44
C THR A 129 6.07 -18.07 7.73
N ASP A 130 4.97 -17.31 7.62
CA ASP A 130 4.17 -16.88 8.77
C ASP A 130 3.56 -18.08 9.51
N GLU A 131 3.01 -19.06 8.81
CA GLU A 131 2.50 -20.30 9.40
C GLU A 131 3.60 -21.08 10.14
N LYS A 132 4.80 -21.18 9.56
CA LYS A 132 5.96 -21.80 10.22
C LYS A 132 6.35 -21.04 11.49
N LEU A 133 6.42 -19.70 11.40
CA LEU A 133 6.78 -18.85 12.53
C LEU A 133 5.78 -18.99 13.68
N VAL A 134 4.48 -19.00 13.38
CA VAL A 134 3.42 -19.23 14.37
C VAL A 134 3.58 -20.58 15.05
N ARG A 135 3.84 -21.65 14.28
CA ARG A 135 4.04 -23.00 14.82
C ARG A 135 5.26 -23.08 15.74
N VAL A 136 6.41 -22.57 15.29
CA VAL A 136 7.65 -22.60 16.08
C VAL A 136 7.51 -21.74 17.34
N THR A 137 6.91 -20.56 17.25
CA THR A 137 6.70 -19.68 18.41
C THR A 137 5.73 -20.29 19.42
N SER A 138 4.69 -20.98 18.96
CA SER A 138 3.74 -21.68 19.83
C SER A 138 4.39 -22.85 20.57
N ASN A 139 5.24 -23.62 19.86
CA ASN A 139 6.03 -24.70 20.48
C ASN A 139 7.01 -24.14 21.51
N TRP A 140 7.71 -23.05 21.17
CA TRP A 140 8.65 -22.39 22.08
C TRP A 140 7.96 -21.86 23.34
N ARG A 141 6.77 -21.25 23.20
CA ARG A 141 5.95 -20.82 24.33
C ARG A 141 5.54 -22.01 25.23
N SER A 142 5.10 -23.11 24.63
CA SER A 142 4.70 -24.33 25.37
C SER A 142 5.89 -24.92 26.14
N LEU A 143 7.08 -24.88 25.55
CA LEU A 143 8.32 -25.33 26.20
C LEU A 143 8.68 -24.44 27.41
N LEU A 144 8.58 -23.12 27.27
CA LEU A 144 8.80 -22.17 28.36
C LEU A 144 7.80 -22.37 29.52
N GLU A 145 6.53 -22.59 29.19
CA GLU A 145 5.49 -22.84 30.19
C GLU A 145 5.74 -24.15 30.95
N THR A 146 6.14 -25.21 30.24
CA THR A 146 6.52 -26.49 30.85
C THR A 146 7.76 -26.34 31.74
N ALA A 147 8.77 -25.58 31.29
CA ALA A 147 9.97 -25.31 32.08
C ALA A 147 9.67 -24.49 33.35
N ALA A 148 8.75 -23.52 33.27
CA ALA A 148 8.30 -22.76 34.42
C ALA A 148 7.54 -23.63 35.43
N GLN A 149 6.67 -24.52 34.96
CA GLN A 149 5.94 -25.47 35.81
C GLN A 149 6.88 -26.49 36.49
N ALA A 150 7.87 -27.01 35.76
CA ALA A 150 8.86 -27.95 36.33
C ALA A 150 9.67 -27.32 37.47
N LYS A 151 9.98 -26.02 37.37
CA LYS A 151 10.71 -25.27 38.42
C LYS A 151 9.84 -25.00 39.66
N SER A 152 8.52 -24.92 39.49
CA SER A 152 7.55 -24.76 40.59
C SER A 152 7.36 -26.03 41.43
N ILE A 153 7.52 -27.22 40.85
CA ILE A 153 7.26 -28.50 41.53
C ILE A 153 8.45 -28.89 42.43
N ASN A 154 9.67 -28.53 42.06
CA ASN A 154 10.88 -28.90 42.81
C ASN A 154 11.17 -28.01 44.05
N ALA A 155 10.38 -26.96 44.28
CA ALA A 155 10.55 -26.08 45.43
C ALA A 155 9.85 -26.57 46.71
N ASN A 156 9.05 -27.64 46.64
CA ASN A 156 8.26 -28.15 47.78
C ASN A 156 8.78 -29.43 48.45
N ASP A 157 9.86 -30.06 47.95
CA ASP A 157 10.27 -31.40 48.41
C ASP A 157 11.52 -31.46 49.32
N HIS A 158 12.04 -30.33 49.81
CA HIS A 158 13.15 -30.33 50.77
C HIS A 158 12.96 -29.39 51.96
N HIS A 159 12.04 -29.75 52.85
CA HIS A 159 12.15 -29.41 54.27
C HIS A 159 11.80 -30.62 55.14
N THR A 160 12.77 -31.53 55.30
CA THR A 160 12.89 -32.31 56.55
C THR A 160 13.39 -31.37 57.65
N PRO A 161 12.60 -31.11 58.71
CA PRO A 161 13.02 -30.23 59.79
C PRO A 161 13.98 -30.98 60.72
N THR A 162 15.27 -30.61 60.68
CA THR A 162 16.24 -30.99 61.71
C THR A 162 16.10 -30.03 62.90
N PRO A 163 15.96 -30.50 64.15
CA PRO A 163 15.74 -29.64 65.31
C PRO A 163 17.04 -28.93 65.73
N PRO A 164 17.00 -27.64 66.13
CA PRO A 164 18.18 -26.94 66.64
C PRO A 164 18.38 -27.22 68.15
N PRO A 165 19.64 -27.26 68.62
CA PRO A 165 19.95 -27.36 70.05
C PRO A 165 19.74 -26.01 70.74
N SER A 166 19.16 -26.10 71.93
CA SER A 166 18.86 -25.02 72.86
C SER A 166 20.10 -24.18 73.21
N GLY A 167 20.00 -22.87 73.00
CA GLY A 167 20.99 -21.88 73.43
C GLY A 167 20.35 -20.51 73.56
N THR A 168 19.86 -20.21 74.76
CA THR A 168 19.33 -18.92 75.22
C THR A 168 20.34 -17.79 75.07
N HIS A 169 19.99 -16.70 74.38
CA HIS A 169 19.92 -15.32 74.90
C HIS A 169 19.64 -14.29 73.78
N SER A 170 18.46 -13.64 73.88
CA SER A 170 18.21 -12.19 73.76
C SER A 170 18.74 -11.45 72.51
N ASP A 171 17.88 -11.30 71.49
CA ASP A 171 17.35 -10.02 70.98
C ASP A 171 16.80 -10.18 69.55
N SER A 172 15.47 -10.20 69.49
CA SER A 172 14.51 -10.41 68.40
C SER A 172 14.94 -10.10 66.94
N PRO A 173 15.36 -11.11 66.15
CA PRO A 173 15.50 -11.01 64.69
C PRO A 173 14.21 -11.35 63.90
N LEU A 174 13.15 -11.84 64.57
CA LEU A 174 11.89 -12.27 63.96
C LEU A 174 11.11 -11.14 63.24
N ASN A 175 11.43 -9.86 63.50
CA ASN A 175 10.71 -8.72 62.89
C ASN A 175 11.12 -8.45 61.43
N ILE A 176 12.38 -8.73 61.06
CA ILE A 176 12.90 -8.39 59.72
C ILE A 176 12.35 -9.35 58.67
N GLU A 177 12.28 -10.63 58.99
CA GLU A 177 11.81 -11.66 58.05
C GLU A 177 10.30 -11.55 57.80
N GLU A 178 9.51 -11.24 58.84
CA GLU A 178 8.08 -10.95 58.72
C GLU A 178 7.83 -9.67 57.88
N ARG A 179 8.64 -8.62 58.07
CA ARG A 179 8.59 -7.41 57.22
C ARG A 179 8.95 -7.68 55.77
N LEU A 180 9.94 -8.52 55.50
CA LEU A 180 10.32 -8.90 54.13
C LEU A 180 9.23 -9.74 53.48
N ALA A 181 8.63 -10.69 54.20
CA ALA A 181 7.50 -11.47 53.70
C ALA A 181 6.29 -10.57 53.39
N GLN A 182 5.98 -9.62 54.26
CA GLN A 182 4.91 -8.64 54.03
C GLN A 182 5.19 -7.75 52.81
N MET A 183 6.43 -7.30 52.63
CA MET A 183 6.85 -6.52 51.47
C MET A 183 6.74 -7.33 50.16
N MET A 184 7.20 -8.59 50.17
CA MET A 184 7.12 -9.48 49.01
C MET A 184 5.67 -9.80 48.63
N ASN A 185 4.79 -9.99 49.61
CA ASN A 185 3.36 -10.17 49.36
C ASN A 185 2.74 -8.91 48.76
N LYS A 186 3.07 -7.73 49.30
CA LYS A 186 2.59 -6.45 48.75
C LYS A 186 3.05 -6.23 47.30
N ILE A 187 4.33 -6.49 47.00
CA ILE A 187 4.87 -6.39 45.63
C ILE A 187 4.16 -7.37 44.70
N ARG A 188 3.87 -8.59 45.17
CA ARG A 188 3.15 -9.60 44.40
C ARG A 188 1.71 -9.15 44.09
N GLU A 189 1.00 -8.63 45.08
CA GLU A 189 -0.36 -8.11 44.91
C GLU A 189 -0.39 -6.91 43.96
N GLU A 190 0.52 -5.95 44.12
CA GLU A 190 0.64 -4.80 43.22
C GLU A 190 0.99 -5.22 41.79
N SER A 191 1.88 -6.20 41.62
CA SER A 191 2.23 -6.77 40.32
C SER A 191 1.05 -7.47 39.65
N GLN A 192 0.29 -8.29 40.39
CA GLN A 192 -0.92 -8.94 39.87
C GLN A 192 -2.02 -7.93 39.52
N ASN A 193 -2.19 -6.89 40.34
CA ASN A 193 -3.16 -5.82 40.09
C ASN A 193 -2.79 -5.02 38.82
N LEU A 194 -1.52 -4.64 38.66
CA LEU A 194 -1.03 -3.99 37.45
C LEU A 194 -1.19 -4.89 36.22
N GLN A 195 -0.88 -6.19 36.34
CA GLN A 195 -1.06 -7.15 35.25
C GLN A 195 -2.53 -7.28 34.84
N CYS A 196 -3.45 -7.37 35.80
CA CYS A 196 -4.89 -7.42 35.53
C CYS A 196 -5.38 -6.13 34.88
N LYS A 197 -4.93 -4.96 35.37
CA LYS A 197 -5.30 -3.66 34.81
C LYS A 197 -4.83 -3.52 33.36
N THR A 198 -3.55 -3.80 33.11
CA THR A 198 -2.97 -3.77 31.75
C THR A 198 -3.70 -4.73 30.82
N LYS A 199 -4.04 -5.95 31.29
CA LYS A 199 -4.81 -6.91 30.49
C LYS A 199 -6.20 -6.36 30.13
N ASN A 200 -6.92 -5.80 31.09
CA ASN A 200 -8.25 -5.22 30.85
C ASN A 200 -8.18 -4.03 29.89
N ASP A 201 -7.20 -3.13 30.05
CA ASP A 201 -7.02 -1.98 29.17
C ASP A 201 -6.79 -2.42 27.72
N TYR A 202 -5.94 -3.43 27.49
CA TYR A 202 -5.73 -3.99 26.15
C TYR A 202 -6.97 -4.72 25.60
N GLU A 203 -7.73 -5.44 26.43
CA GLU A 203 -8.97 -6.09 25.99
C GLU A 203 -10.03 -5.07 25.55
N VAL A 204 -10.14 -3.95 26.26
CA VAL A 204 -11.01 -2.82 25.87
C VAL A 204 -10.55 -2.17 24.57
N GLU A 205 -9.25 -1.92 24.41
CA GLU A 205 -8.69 -1.34 23.18
C GLU A 205 -8.88 -2.28 21.97
N ILE A 206 -8.65 -3.58 22.14
CA ILE A 206 -8.89 -4.58 21.10
C ILE A 206 -10.39 -4.62 20.72
N ALA A 207 -11.29 -4.52 21.69
CA ALA A 207 -12.73 -4.49 21.42
C ALA A 207 -13.14 -3.22 20.66
N ALA A 208 -12.60 -2.06 21.03
CA ALA A 208 -12.83 -0.80 20.34
C ALA A 208 -12.34 -0.85 18.89
N LEU A 209 -11.09 -1.30 18.66
CA LEU A 209 -10.50 -1.45 17.33
C LEU A 209 -11.27 -2.45 16.45
N LYS A 210 -11.80 -3.54 17.04
CA LYS A 210 -12.69 -4.46 16.32
C LYS A 210 -14.00 -3.77 15.91
N GLY A 211 -14.58 -2.95 16.78
CA GLY A 211 -15.76 -2.14 16.47
C GLY A 211 -15.50 -1.20 15.28
N GLU A 212 -14.44 -0.40 15.34
CA GLU A 212 -14.03 0.50 14.26
C GLU A 212 -13.78 -0.25 12.95
N LEU A 213 -13.08 -1.40 13.01
CA LEU A 213 -12.83 -2.23 11.82
C LEU A 213 -14.13 -2.74 11.19
N THR A 214 -15.12 -3.14 12.00
CA THR A 214 -16.43 -3.56 11.48
C THR A 214 -17.20 -2.40 10.86
N GLN A 215 -17.12 -1.20 11.44
CA GLN A 215 -17.74 0.01 10.90
C GLN A 215 -17.12 0.38 9.54
N VAL A 216 -15.79 0.48 9.46
CA VAL A 216 -15.07 0.81 8.22
C VAL A 216 -15.35 -0.24 7.14
N LYS A 217 -15.48 -1.52 7.50
CA LYS A 217 -15.88 -2.57 6.55
C LYS A 217 -17.30 -2.36 6.01
N GLY A 218 -18.23 -1.90 6.84
CA GLY A 218 -19.59 -1.52 6.45
C GLY A 218 -19.59 -0.35 5.47
N GLU A 219 -18.92 0.75 5.82
CA GLU A 219 -18.77 1.93 4.97
C GLU A 219 -18.13 1.59 3.62
N LEU A 220 -17.08 0.75 3.61
CA LEU A 220 -16.44 0.29 2.38
C LEU A 220 -17.39 -0.52 1.49
N THR A 221 -18.28 -1.33 2.07
CA THR A 221 -19.28 -2.07 1.29
C THR A 221 -20.35 -1.16 0.71
N GLN A 222 -20.78 -0.14 1.46
CA GLN A 222 -21.72 0.87 0.99
C GLN A 222 -21.14 1.68 -0.16
N GLU A 223 -19.89 2.13 -0.03
CA GLU A 223 -19.21 2.91 -1.06
C GLU A 223 -18.99 2.12 -2.34
N LYS A 224 -18.72 0.81 -2.24
CA LYS A 224 -18.67 -0.07 -3.40
C LYS A 224 -20.01 -0.16 -4.14
N GLU A 225 -21.12 -0.14 -3.42
CA GLU A 225 -22.44 -0.18 -4.03
C GLU A 225 -22.80 1.17 -4.68
N ASN A 226 -22.49 2.27 -4.02
CA ASN A 226 -22.60 3.63 -4.59
C ASN A 226 -21.79 3.74 -5.89
N SER A 227 -20.54 3.26 -5.89
CA SER A 227 -19.67 3.26 -7.06
C SER A 227 -20.25 2.44 -8.23
N LYS A 228 -20.88 1.28 -7.97
CA LYS A 228 -21.58 0.51 -9.02
C LYS A 228 -22.79 1.27 -9.56
N CYS A 229 -23.57 1.93 -8.71
CA CYS A 229 -24.73 2.72 -9.12
C CYS A 229 -24.31 3.87 -10.04
N LEU A 230 -23.27 4.63 -9.66
CA LEU A 230 -22.70 5.70 -10.48
C LEU A 230 -22.14 5.16 -11.81
N GLN A 231 -21.49 3.98 -11.80
CA GLN A 231 -21.00 3.36 -13.02
C GLN A 231 -22.14 2.96 -13.97
N ALA A 232 -23.26 2.48 -13.44
CA ALA A 232 -24.46 2.16 -14.22
C ALA A 232 -25.09 3.43 -14.82
N GLU A 233 -25.15 4.51 -14.05
CA GLU A 233 -25.64 5.81 -14.50
C GLU A 233 -24.76 6.40 -15.62
N LEU A 234 -23.44 6.33 -15.49
CA LEU A 234 -22.50 6.77 -16.52
C LEU A 234 -22.69 5.98 -17.82
N LYS A 235 -22.87 4.66 -17.74
CA LYS A 235 -23.18 3.83 -18.91
C LYS A 235 -24.52 4.22 -19.57
N SER A 236 -25.54 4.53 -18.76
CA SER A 236 -26.83 5.00 -19.25
C SER A 236 -26.71 6.36 -19.95
N MET A 237 -25.97 7.31 -19.36
CA MET A 237 -25.71 8.61 -19.99
C MET A 237 -24.92 8.47 -21.30
N ALA A 238 -23.90 7.61 -21.34
CA ALA A 238 -23.14 7.34 -22.56
C ALA A 238 -24.03 6.77 -23.68
N ALA A 239 -24.94 5.85 -23.35
CA ALA A 239 -25.91 5.32 -24.32
C ALA A 239 -26.87 6.40 -24.82
N ARG A 240 -27.34 7.29 -23.95
CA ARG A 240 -28.18 8.43 -24.33
C ARG A 240 -27.45 9.41 -25.25
N LEU A 241 -26.18 9.72 -24.97
CA LEU A 241 -25.37 10.59 -25.81
C LEU A 241 -25.15 9.98 -27.20
N SER A 242 -24.82 8.69 -27.28
CA SER A 242 -24.70 7.99 -28.57
C SER A 242 -26.02 8.02 -29.36
N ALA A 243 -27.17 7.84 -28.71
CA ALA A 243 -28.47 7.95 -29.36
C ALA A 243 -28.83 9.38 -29.82
N ILE A 244 -28.29 10.41 -29.16
CA ILE A 244 -28.44 11.81 -29.61
C ILE A 244 -27.53 12.07 -30.81
N GLU A 245 -26.29 11.61 -30.78
CA GLU A 245 -25.34 11.73 -31.90
C GLU A 245 -25.90 11.11 -33.17
N THR A 246 -26.50 9.91 -33.10
CA THR A 246 -27.15 9.28 -34.27
C THR A 246 -28.31 10.10 -34.81
N LYS A 247 -29.13 10.71 -33.93
CA LYS A 247 -30.23 11.58 -34.35
C LYS A 247 -29.75 12.87 -35.01
N VAL A 248 -28.64 13.44 -34.53
CA VAL A 248 -28.02 14.62 -35.14
C VAL A 248 -27.47 14.29 -36.53
N GLU A 249 -26.82 13.13 -36.68
CA GLU A 249 -26.33 12.63 -37.97
C GLU A 249 -27.48 12.39 -38.96
N ASP A 250 -28.57 11.76 -38.51
CA ASP A 250 -29.76 11.53 -39.34
C ASP A 250 -30.41 12.87 -39.77
N HIS A 251 -30.48 13.85 -38.86
CA HIS A 251 -30.99 15.19 -39.18
C HIS A 251 -30.09 15.91 -40.20
N ALA A 252 -28.78 15.76 -40.11
CA ALA A 252 -27.83 16.30 -41.08
C ALA A 252 -28.04 15.67 -42.48
N LYS A 253 -28.25 14.35 -42.55
CA LYS A 253 -28.58 13.65 -43.81
C LYS A 253 -29.89 14.12 -44.41
N ILE A 254 -30.96 14.21 -43.61
CA ILE A 254 -32.26 14.71 -44.07
C ILE A 254 -32.13 16.15 -44.59
N SER A 255 -31.38 17.00 -43.89
CA SER A 255 -31.15 18.38 -44.29
C SER A 255 -30.37 18.47 -45.61
N SER A 256 -29.37 17.60 -45.82
CA SER A 256 -28.62 17.49 -47.07
C SER A 256 -29.52 17.02 -48.24
N GLN A 257 -30.32 15.98 -48.01
CA GLN A 257 -31.28 15.47 -49.01
C GLN A 257 -32.33 16.52 -49.39
N LEU A 258 -32.85 17.25 -48.40
CA LEU A 258 -33.78 18.34 -48.64
C LEU A 258 -33.13 19.46 -49.48
N GLY A 259 -31.88 19.81 -49.18
CA GLY A 259 -31.12 20.78 -49.98
C GLY A 259 -30.92 20.33 -51.43
N GLN A 260 -30.62 19.05 -51.65
CA GLN A 260 -30.51 18.47 -53.00
C GLN A 260 -31.85 18.47 -53.74
N ALA A 261 -32.95 18.10 -53.06
CA ALA A 261 -34.28 18.11 -53.64
C ALA A 261 -34.70 19.52 -54.08
N VAL A 262 -34.44 20.54 -53.26
CA VAL A 262 -34.69 21.95 -53.60
C VAL A 262 -33.85 22.40 -54.80
N GLN A 263 -32.57 22.00 -54.87
CA GLN A 263 -31.73 22.28 -56.03
C GLN A 263 -32.26 21.60 -57.29
N GLN A 264 -32.66 20.34 -57.20
CA GLN A 264 -33.20 19.58 -58.33
C GLN A 264 -34.53 20.17 -58.82
N GLU A 265 -35.42 20.58 -57.92
CA GLU A 265 -36.67 21.26 -58.27
C GLU A 265 -36.40 22.60 -58.98
N SER A 266 -35.40 23.37 -58.53
CA SER A 266 -35.02 24.61 -59.20
C SER A 266 -34.41 24.39 -60.60
N LEU A 267 -33.69 23.28 -60.80
CA LEU A 267 -33.15 22.91 -62.12
C LEU A 267 -34.28 22.51 -63.08
N VAL A 268 -35.25 21.71 -62.62
CA VAL A 268 -36.41 21.32 -63.42
C VAL A 268 -37.25 22.55 -63.82
N ASP A 269 -37.44 23.52 -62.92
CA ASP A 269 -38.11 24.78 -63.26
C ASP A 269 -37.33 25.59 -64.32
N LEU A 270 -36.00 25.69 -64.18
CA LEU A 270 -35.15 26.37 -65.15
C LEU A 270 -35.15 25.67 -66.53
N GLU A 271 -35.10 24.34 -66.56
CA GLU A 271 -35.21 23.55 -67.80
C GLU A 271 -36.57 23.76 -68.47
N SER A 272 -37.67 23.72 -67.70
CA SER A 272 -39.02 24.00 -68.21
C SER A 272 -39.11 25.40 -68.83
N ARG A 273 -38.52 26.40 -68.16
CA ARG A 273 -38.46 27.79 -68.68
C ARG A 273 -37.58 27.90 -69.93
N LEU A 274 -36.47 27.18 -70.01
CA LEU A 274 -35.58 27.16 -71.17
C LEU A 274 -36.31 26.59 -72.39
N VAL A 275 -36.98 25.45 -72.24
CA VAL A 275 -37.79 24.82 -73.30
C VAL A 275 -38.88 25.78 -73.77
N LYS A 276 -39.52 26.51 -72.85
CA LYS A 276 -40.53 27.53 -73.19
C LYS A 276 -39.94 28.68 -74.01
N ILE A 277 -38.71 29.10 -73.71
CA ILE A 277 -38.01 30.12 -74.48
C ILE A 277 -37.64 29.58 -75.87
N GLU A 278 -37.06 28.38 -75.96
CA GLU A 278 -36.67 27.77 -77.25
C GLU A 278 -37.87 27.55 -78.18
N THR A 279 -39.01 27.10 -77.64
CA THR A 279 -40.26 26.96 -78.40
C THR A 279 -40.79 28.30 -78.89
N THR A 280 -40.76 29.36 -78.07
CA THR A 280 -41.12 30.71 -78.54
C THR A 280 -40.14 31.27 -79.58
N GLN A 281 -38.85 30.99 -79.45
CA GLN A 281 -37.83 31.46 -80.38
C GLN A 281 -37.93 30.77 -81.75
N THR A 282 -38.18 29.46 -81.78
CA THR A 282 -38.43 28.71 -83.01
C THR A 282 -39.75 29.10 -83.67
N ALA A 283 -40.80 29.42 -82.90
CA ALA A 283 -42.03 29.97 -83.44
C ALA A 283 -41.83 31.36 -84.09
N MET A 284 -40.90 32.17 -83.58
CA MET A 284 -40.53 33.47 -84.17
C MET A 284 -39.53 33.36 -85.34
N GLN A 285 -38.87 32.22 -85.52
CA GLN A 285 -37.92 31.94 -86.60
C GLN A 285 -38.51 31.15 -87.77
N LYS A 286 -39.83 31.19 -88.00
CA LYS A 286 -40.39 30.82 -89.30
C LYS A 286 -40.38 32.05 -90.23
N PRO A 287 -39.48 32.14 -91.22
CA PRO A 287 -39.75 32.92 -92.41
C PRO A 287 -40.84 32.19 -93.21
N ASP A 288 -41.77 32.97 -93.75
CA ASP A 288 -42.59 32.53 -94.87
C ASP A 288 -41.69 32.03 -95.99
N GLU A 289 -41.50 30.71 -96.14
CA GLU A 289 -41.10 30.16 -97.43
C GLU A 289 -41.45 28.68 -97.62
N TYR A 290 -41.91 28.42 -98.84
CA TYR A 290 -42.47 27.20 -99.36
C TYR A 290 -41.46 26.03 -99.46
N ALA A 291 -42.02 24.83 -99.28
CA ALA A 291 -41.67 23.54 -99.92
C ALA A 291 -40.32 22.85 -99.58
N GLY A 292 -40.42 21.65 -99.01
CA GLY A 292 -39.34 20.66 -99.05
C GLY A 292 -39.56 19.45 -98.12
N ASN A 293 -39.90 18.30 -98.72
CA ASN A 293 -40.01 17.00 -98.06
C ASN A 293 -38.73 16.61 -97.30
N GLY A 294 -38.88 16.13 -96.06
CA GLY A 294 -37.79 15.58 -95.27
C GLY A 294 -38.29 14.78 -94.06
N GLU A 295 -38.02 13.48 -94.12
CA GLU A 295 -38.35 12.40 -93.18
C GLU A 295 -37.85 12.67 -91.74
N ILE A 296 -38.75 12.63 -90.74
CA ILE A 296 -38.42 12.89 -89.33
C ILE A 296 -38.34 11.56 -88.56
N LYS A 297 -37.16 11.28 -88.01
CA LYS A 297 -36.90 10.23 -87.02
C LYS A 297 -37.60 10.56 -85.70
N HIS A 298 -38.34 9.58 -85.17
CA HIS A 298 -38.93 9.57 -83.83
C HIS A 298 -37.87 9.88 -82.76
N GLN A 299 -37.99 11.04 -82.13
CA GLN A 299 -37.34 11.37 -80.87
C GLN A 299 -38.39 11.14 -79.76
N ASP A 300 -38.02 10.36 -78.76
CA ASP A 300 -38.85 10.07 -77.57
C ASP A 300 -39.20 11.39 -76.89
N MET A 301 -40.46 11.80 -77.08
CA MET A 301 -41.04 12.97 -76.48
C MET A 301 -41.52 12.61 -75.07
N ASP A 302 -41.24 13.48 -74.10
CA ASP A 302 -41.69 13.36 -72.72
C ASP A 302 -43.23 13.15 -72.68
N PRO A 303 -43.74 12.09 -72.03
CA PRO A 303 -45.18 11.81 -71.97
C PRO A 303 -46.03 12.99 -71.47
N ALA A 304 -45.47 13.92 -70.69
CA ALA A 304 -46.16 15.15 -70.28
C ALA A 304 -46.35 16.14 -71.45
N GLN A 305 -45.37 16.28 -72.35
CA GLN A 305 -45.51 17.08 -73.57
C GLN A 305 -46.45 16.43 -74.59
N CYS A 306 -46.46 15.10 -74.69
CA CYS A 306 -47.45 14.37 -75.51
C CYS A 306 -48.88 14.69 -75.07
N LEU A 307 -49.16 14.73 -73.76
CA LEU A 307 -50.48 15.07 -73.25
C LEU A 307 -50.87 16.52 -73.51
N CYS A 308 -49.93 17.47 -73.39
CA CYS A 308 -50.19 18.87 -73.72
C CYS A 308 -50.51 19.06 -75.21
N LEU A 309 -49.73 18.43 -76.10
CA LEU A 309 -49.95 18.51 -77.55
C LEU A 309 -51.22 17.75 -77.97
N GLU A 310 -51.57 16.64 -77.31
CA GLU A 310 -52.83 15.93 -77.56
C GLU A 310 -54.04 16.74 -77.09
N LEU A 311 -53.93 17.46 -75.96
CA LEU A 311 -54.97 18.37 -75.48
C LEU A 311 -55.12 19.60 -76.39
N GLU A 312 -54.01 20.16 -76.86
CA GLU A 312 -53.99 21.30 -77.79
C GLU A 312 -54.60 20.89 -79.13
N ALA A 313 -54.21 19.73 -79.69
CA ALA A 313 -54.80 19.17 -80.90
C ALA A 313 -56.29 18.85 -80.73
N LYS A 314 -56.72 18.29 -79.58
CA LYS A 314 -58.15 18.06 -79.29
C LYS A 314 -58.93 19.36 -79.12
N LEU A 315 -58.31 20.41 -78.60
CA LEU A 315 -58.94 21.72 -78.45
C LEU A 315 -59.09 22.40 -79.81
N GLU A 316 -58.04 22.37 -80.64
CA GLU A 316 -58.07 22.86 -82.01
C GLU A 316 -59.10 22.10 -82.85
N ASP A 317 -59.12 20.77 -82.78
CA ASP A 317 -60.07 19.95 -83.54
C ASP A 317 -61.51 20.24 -83.08
N LYS A 318 -61.75 20.43 -81.78
CA LYS A 318 -63.07 20.86 -81.28
C LYS A 318 -63.42 22.30 -81.65
N MET A 319 -62.48 23.23 -81.66
CA MET A 319 -62.71 24.61 -82.13
C MET A 319 -63.05 24.62 -83.62
N THR A 320 -62.32 23.85 -84.41
CA THR A 320 -62.53 23.72 -85.86
C THR A 320 -63.85 23.04 -86.15
N GLN A 321 -64.18 21.97 -85.43
CA GLN A 321 -65.47 21.28 -85.52
C GLN A 321 -66.63 22.17 -85.07
N PHE A 322 -66.45 23.00 -84.04
CA PHE A 322 -67.45 23.97 -83.57
C PHE A 322 -67.69 25.08 -84.60
N LEU A 323 -66.63 25.56 -85.25
CA LEU A 323 -66.68 26.56 -86.32
C LEU A 323 -67.31 25.99 -87.61
N LEU A 324 -67.03 24.72 -87.95
CA LEU A 324 -67.63 24.06 -89.11
C LEU A 324 -69.10 23.65 -88.90
N GLN A 325 -69.50 23.20 -87.70
CA GLN A 325 -70.88 22.77 -87.44
C GLN A 325 -71.87 23.93 -87.26
N ASN A 326 -71.41 25.16 -87.02
CA ASN A 326 -72.27 26.31 -86.71
C ASN A 326 -72.12 27.49 -87.68
N SER A 327 -71.57 27.27 -88.88
CA SER A 327 -71.29 28.33 -89.87
C SER A 327 -72.50 29.16 -90.31
N ASP A 328 -73.74 28.69 -90.11
CA ASP A 328 -74.98 29.43 -90.42
C ASP A 328 -75.67 30.07 -89.20
N LYS A 329 -75.08 29.98 -88.00
CA LYS A 329 -75.54 30.70 -86.82
C LYS A 329 -74.35 31.39 -86.18
N ILE A 330 -74.04 32.60 -86.67
CA ILE A 330 -73.11 33.52 -86.02
C ILE A 330 -73.49 33.58 -84.53
N VAL A 331 -72.70 32.91 -83.71
CA VAL A 331 -72.87 32.91 -82.27
C VAL A 331 -72.58 34.33 -81.85
N SER A 332 -73.61 35.10 -81.51
CA SER A 332 -73.47 36.49 -81.08
C SER A 332 -72.36 36.61 -80.03
N ASP A 333 -71.48 37.60 -80.14
CA ASP A 333 -70.38 37.84 -79.18
C ASP A 333 -70.85 37.78 -77.72
N GLU A 334 -72.09 38.19 -77.44
CA GLU A 334 -72.78 38.09 -76.16
C GLU A 334 -72.79 36.68 -75.52
N ARG A 335 -72.80 35.63 -76.34
CA ARG A 335 -72.84 34.22 -75.90
C ARG A 335 -71.43 33.69 -75.65
N ILE A 336 -70.45 34.13 -76.44
CA ILE A 336 -69.02 33.86 -76.21
C ILE A 336 -68.57 34.58 -74.93
N LEU A 337 -68.96 35.83 -74.75
CA LEU A 337 -68.66 36.63 -73.55
C LEU A 337 -69.23 35.98 -72.28
N ARG A 338 -70.48 35.50 -72.33
CA ARG A 338 -71.10 34.75 -71.22
C ARG A 338 -70.38 33.46 -70.90
N LEU A 339 -69.94 32.71 -71.90
CA LEU A 339 -69.19 31.47 -71.70
C LEU A 339 -67.82 31.74 -71.08
N ALA A 340 -67.08 32.71 -71.64
CA ALA A 340 -65.78 33.14 -71.12
C ALA A 340 -65.87 33.70 -69.70
N GLN A 341 -66.90 34.48 -69.40
CA GLN A 341 -67.11 35.01 -68.06
C GLN A 341 -67.46 33.91 -67.05
N THR A 342 -68.16 32.86 -67.49
CA THR A 342 -68.47 31.70 -66.65
C THR A 342 -67.22 30.87 -66.36
N THR A 343 -66.37 30.63 -67.37
CA THR A 343 -65.11 29.89 -67.19
C THR A 343 -64.11 30.68 -66.35
N VAL A 344 -63.97 31.99 -66.55
CA VAL A 344 -63.12 32.87 -65.72
C VAL A 344 -63.58 32.84 -64.27
N LYS A 345 -64.88 32.99 -63.99
CA LYS A 345 -65.41 32.90 -62.62
C LYS A 345 -65.15 31.54 -61.96
N ALA A 346 -65.25 30.45 -62.73
CA ALA A 346 -64.95 29.12 -62.21
C ALA A 346 -63.46 28.95 -61.89
N VAL A 347 -62.56 29.41 -62.76
CA VAL A 347 -61.11 29.38 -62.54
C VAL A 347 -60.72 30.27 -61.36
N GLU A 348 -61.31 31.46 -61.24
CA GLU A 348 -61.11 32.36 -60.10
C GLU A 348 -61.53 31.70 -58.79
N ALA A 349 -62.70 31.05 -58.75
CA ALA A 349 -63.16 30.33 -57.56
C ALA A 349 -62.22 29.17 -57.18
N VAL A 350 -61.71 28.42 -58.16
CA VAL A 350 -60.71 27.36 -57.93
C VAL A 350 -59.41 27.94 -57.39
N LEU A 351 -58.89 29.01 -57.99
CA LEU A 351 -57.68 29.70 -57.53
C LEU A 351 -57.86 30.26 -56.12
N GLN A 352 -58.96 30.94 -55.82
CA GLN A 352 -59.26 31.45 -54.49
C GLN A 352 -59.35 30.32 -53.46
N SER A 353 -59.98 29.19 -53.81
CA SER A 353 -60.05 28.01 -52.92
C SER A 353 -58.67 27.39 -52.67
N SER A 354 -57.81 27.34 -53.68
CA SER A 354 -56.44 26.84 -53.58
C SER A 354 -55.57 27.78 -52.73
N LEU A 355 -55.67 29.08 -52.96
CA LEU A 355 -54.94 30.10 -52.20
C LEU A 355 -55.34 30.08 -50.72
N LYS A 356 -56.64 29.96 -50.44
CA LYS A 356 -57.15 29.80 -49.08
C LYS A 356 -56.60 28.54 -48.41
N ARG A 357 -56.62 27.40 -49.10
CA ARG A 357 -56.06 26.14 -48.58
C ARG A 357 -54.56 26.24 -48.30
N MET A 358 -53.80 26.92 -49.16
CA MET A 358 -52.37 27.19 -48.91
C MET A 358 -52.19 28.11 -47.71
N ALA A 359 -52.98 29.18 -47.59
CA ALA A 359 -52.92 30.09 -46.44
C ALA A 359 -53.21 29.35 -45.12
N ASP A 360 -54.24 28.49 -45.09
CA ASP A 360 -54.59 27.68 -43.93
C ASP A 360 -53.47 26.66 -43.60
N GLY A 361 -52.85 26.07 -44.64
CA GLY A 361 -51.70 25.17 -44.49
C GLY A 361 -50.47 25.85 -43.90
N PHE A 362 -50.12 27.05 -44.39
CA PHE A 362 -49.03 27.86 -43.84
C PHE A 362 -49.33 28.33 -42.41
N GLY A 363 -50.57 28.72 -42.11
CA GLY A 363 -50.99 29.07 -40.75
C GLY A 363 -50.76 27.92 -39.78
N THR A 364 -51.22 26.72 -40.14
CA THR A 364 -51.02 25.51 -39.33
C THR A 364 -49.55 25.17 -39.12
N LEU A 365 -48.71 25.37 -40.14
CA LEU A 365 -47.26 25.12 -40.05
C LEU A 365 -46.56 26.14 -39.14
N ILE A 366 -46.93 27.42 -39.23
CA ILE A 366 -46.42 28.49 -38.36
C ILE A 366 -46.80 28.24 -36.90
N ASP A 367 -48.04 27.81 -36.64
CA ASP A 367 -48.50 27.49 -35.28
C ASP A 367 -47.73 26.31 -34.69
N LYS A 368 -47.51 25.24 -35.47
CA LYS A 368 -46.68 24.09 -35.05
C LYS A 368 -45.23 24.49 -34.77
N GLU A 369 -44.66 25.35 -35.61
CA GLU A 369 -43.31 25.88 -35.40
C GLU A 369 -43.23 26.72 -34.13
N ARG A 370 -44.24 27.56 -33.86
CA ARG A 370 -44.34 28.35 -32.63
C ARG A 370 -44.45 27.45 -31.40
N GLU A 371 -45.26 26.40 -31.44
CA GLU A 371 -45.40 25.41 -30.36
C GLU A 371 -44.07 24.69 -30.09
N ARG A 372 -43.36 24.25 -31.14
CA ARG A 372 -42.03 23.63 -31.01
C ARG A 372 -41.02 24.57 -30.38
N ARG A 373 -40.99 25.85 -30.77
CA ARG A 373 -40.10 26.86 -30.15
C ARG A 373 -40.42 27.08 -28.68
N ALA A 374 -41.71 27.15 -28.33
CA ALA A 374 -42.12 27.27 -26.93
C ALA A 374 -41.68 26.04 -26.11
N SER A 375 -41.90 24.83 -26.64
CA SER A 375 -41.44 23.60 -26.00
C SER A 375 -39.92 23.54 -25.84
N LEU A 376 -39.18 23.95 -26.88
CA LEU A 376 -37.71 23.97 -26.84
C LEU A 376 -37.20 24.99 -25.82
N SER A 377 -37.82 26.16 -25.72
CA SER A 377 -37.47 27.17 -24.73
C SER A 377 -37.62 26.65 -23.30
N VAL A 378 -38.70 25.90 -23.01
CA VAL A 378 -38.91 25.27 -21.70
C VAL A 378 -37.83 24.21 -21.40
N GLN A 379 -37.46 23.41 -22.40
CA GLN A 379 -36.40 22.41 -22.24
C GLN A 379 -35.02 23.04 -22.01
N ILE A 380 -34.70 24.13 -22.71
CA ILE A 380 -33.45 24.88 -22.50
C ILE A 380 -33.42 25.44 -21.07
N GLN A 381 -34.51 26.06 -20.61
CA GLN A 381 -34.58 26.61 -19.25
C GLN A 381 -34.43 25.52 -18.18
N ALA A 382 -35.06 24.35 -18.38
CA ALA A 382 -34.90 23.21 -17.47
C ALA A 382 -33.46 22.66 -17.47
N ALA A 383 -32.80 22.63 -18.64
CA ALA A 383 -31.41 22.21 -18.75
C ALA A 383 -30.45 23.21 -18.08
N GLU A 384 -30.68 24.52 -18.23
CA GLU A 384 -29.92 25.57 -17.55
C GLU A 384 -30.06 25.47 -16.03
N GLN A 385 -31.28 25.26 -15.53
CA GLN A 385 -31.52 25.07 -14.10
C GLN A 385 -30.79 23.82 -13.58
N SER A 386 -30.91 22.70 -14.28
CA SER A 386 -30.22 21.45 -13.91
C SER A 386 -28.69 21.60 -13.94
N ALA A 387 -28.14 22.31 -14.92
CA ALA A 387 -26.71 22.61 -14.99
C ALA A 387 -26.25 23.51 -13.84
N SER A 388 -27.08 24.48 -13.43
CA SER A 388 -26.77 25.36 -12.28
C SER A 388 -26.80 24.60 -10.95
N GLU A 389 -27.78 23.71 -10.76
CA GLU A 389 -27.85 22.84 -9.58
C GLU A 389 -26.66 21.88 -9.51
N ALA A 390 -26.27 21.29 -10.65
CA ALA A 390 -25.09 20.44 -10.74
C ALA A 390 -23.79 21.22 -10.45
N ALA A 391 -23.65 22.44 -10.95
CA ALA A 391 -22.51 23.29 -10.66
C ALA A 391 -22.41 23.61 -9.16
N GLN A 392 -23.53 23.93 -8.52
CA GLN A 392 -23.59 24.19 -7.08
C GLN A 392 -23.22 22.92 -6.27
N ALA A 393 -23.72 21.75 -6.66
CA ALA A 393 -23.36 20.49 -6.02
C ALA A 393 -21.84 20.19 -6.13
N VAL A 394 -21.23 20.49 -7.28
CA VAL A 394 -19.78 20.35 -7.48
C VAL A 394 -18.99 21.31 -6.59
N GLU A 395 -19.46 22.54 -6.38
CA GLU A 395 -18.82 23.47 -5.44
C GLU A 395 -18.90 22.98 -3.99
N VAL A 396 -20.05 22.46 -3.56
CA VAL A 396 -20.21 21.86 -2.22
C VAL A 396 -19.26 20.68 -2.03
N MET A 397 -19.22 19.74 -2.98
CA MET A 397 -18.29 18.60 -2.92
C MET A 397 -16.82 19.04 -2.90
N ARG A 398 -16.45 20.11 -3.62
CA ARG A 398 -15.09 20.68 -3.55
C ARG A 398 -14.79 21.24 -2.18
N ALA A 399 -15.73 21.95 -1.55
CA ALA A 399 -15.56 22.48 -0.21
C ALA A 399 -15.36 21.34 0.82
N GLU A 400 -16.23 20.33 0.80
CA GLU A 400 -16.12 19.14 1.66
C GLU A 400 -14.80 18.39 1.46
N PHE A 401 -14.37 18.23 0.21
CA PHE A 401 -13.08 17.62 -0.11
C PHE A 401 -11.91 18.42 0.47
N THR A 402 -11.94 19.76 0.37
CA THR A 402 -10.88 20.59 0.96
C THR A 402 -10.88 20.51 2.48
N GLU A 403 -12.04 20.47 3.13
CA GLU A 403 -12.16 20.29 4.57
C GLU A 403 -11.58 18.93 5.01
N ALA A 404 -12.00 17.84 4.37
CA ALA A 404 -11.48 16.50 4.63
C ALA A 404 -9.95 16.42 4.43
N GLN A 405 -9.43 17.08 3.39
CA GLN A 405 -7.99 17.15 3.14
C GLN A 405 -7.25 17.91 4.24
N THR A 406 -7.81 19.01 4.76
CA THR A 406 -7.22 19.75 5.88
C THR A 406 -7.24 18.94 7.18
N ALA A 407 -8.35 18.26 7.49
CA ALA A 407 -8.45 17.39 8.66
C ALA A 407 -7.43 16.23 8.61
N SER A 408 -7.30 15.59 7.44
CA SER A 408 -6.30 14.54 7.18
C SER A 408 -4.87 15.04 7.39
N ASN A 409 -4.54 16.24 6.91
CA ASN A 409 -3.22 16.84 7.09
C ASN A 409 -2.94 17.16 8.57
N THR A 410 -3.91 17.69 9.30
CA THR A 410 -3.79 17.94 10.75
C THR A 410 -3.59 16.64 11.53
N CYS A 411 -4.33 15.58 11.19
CA CYS A 411 -4.15 14.25 11.79
C CYS A 411 -2.73 13.71 11.54
N ARG A 412 -2.21 13.81 10.30
CA ARG A 412 -0.84 13.40 9.97
C ARG A 412 0.21 14.18 10.77
N GLN A 413 0.02 15.48 10.96
CA GLN A 413 0.91 16.30 11.79
C GLN A 413 0.87 15.89 13.26
N SER A 414 -0.31 15.63 13.82
CA SER A 414 -0.47 15.14 15.19
C SER A 414 0.21 13.78 15.39
N ASN A 415 0.05 12.86 14.45
CA ASN A 415 0.71 11.55 14.47
C ASN A 415 2.24 11.70 14.38
N ALA A 416 2.75 12.58 13.53
CA ALA A 416 4.19 12.85 13.43
C ALA A 416 4.76 13.42 14.75
N ALA A 417 4.04 14.32 15.41
CA ALA A 417 4.43 14.85 16.72
C ALA A 417 4.44 13.75 17.80
N THR A 418 3.43 12.88 17.80
CA THR A 418 3.33 11.74 18.72
C THR A 418 4.47 10.75 18.53
N MET A 419 4.80 10.42 17.27
CA MET A 419 5.94 9.56 16.93
C MET A 419 7.27 10.15 17.38
N LYS A 420 7.48 11.46 17.20
CA LYS A 420 8.70 12.14 17.68
C LYS A 420 8.82 12.09 19.21
N ASN A 421 7.70 12.22 19.92
CA ASN A 421 7.67 12.08 21.38
C ASN A 421 8.01 10.65 21.81
N GLN A 422 7.45 9.63 21.16
CA GLN A 422 7.77 8.22 21.40
C GLN A 422 9.25 7.92 21.11
N GLU A 423 9.80 8.44 20.01
CA GLU A 423 11.22 8.30 19.68
C GLU A 423 12.11 8.91 20.78
N THR A 424 11.75 10.08 21.29
CA THR A 424 12.45 10.73 22.41
C THR A 424 12.38 9.88 23.69
N GLN A 425 11.22 9.27 23.98
CA GLN A 425 11.08 8.36 25.12
C GLN A 425 11.94 7.10 24.97
N ILE A 426 12.01 6.51 23.77
CA ILE A 426 12.86 5.35 23.48
C ILE A 426 14.33 5.71 23.65
N GLN A 427 14.77 6.88 23.20
CA GLN A 427 16.14 7.36 23.38
C GLN A 427 16.47 7.50 24.88
N ASN A 428 15.61 8.14 25.66
CA ASN A 428 15.80 8.28 27.11
C ASN A 428 15.87 6.93 27.83
N LEU A 429 15.01 5.96 27.46
CA LEU A 429 15.04 4.61 28.01
C LEU A 429 16.32 3.86 27.62
N THR A 430 16.81 4.07 26.39
CA THR A 430 18.05 3.47 25.90
C THR A 430 19.25 4.01 26.68
N GLU A 431 19.31 5.32 26.93
CA GLU A 431 20.35 5.94 27.76
C GLU A 431 20.31 5.44 29.21
N LEU A 432 19.10 5.32 29.78
CA LEU A 432 18.93 4.79 31.14
C LEU A 432 19.39 3.32 31.23
N LEU A 433 19.08 2.51 30.22
CA LEU A 433 19.53 1.12 30.14
C LEU A 433 21.05 1.03 30.04
N ALA A 434 21.67 1.83 29.17
CA ALA A 434 23.13 1.89 29.05
C ALA A 434 23.80 2.34 30.36
N SER A 435 23.24 3.33 31.05
CA SER A 435 23.73 3.77 32.37
C SER A 435 23.61 2.67 33.42
N THR A 436 22.49 1.95 33.43
CA THR A 436 22.25 0.86 34.38
C THR A 436 23.18 -0.33 34.11
N GLN A 437 23.39 -0.68 32.83
CA GLN A 437 24.34 -1.70 32.42
C GLN A 437 25.75 -1.36 32.90
N GLY A 438 26.22 -0.13 32.71
CA GLY A 438 27.54 0.29 33.20
C GLY A 438 27.67 0.20 34.74
N LYS A 439 26.59 0.46 35.49
CA LYS A 439 26.57 0.24 36.94
C LYS A 439 26.66 -1.24 37.33
N VAL A 440 25.98 -2.10 36.58
CA VAL A 440 26.02 -3.56 36.79
C VAL A 440 27.43 -4.11 36.50
N GLU A 441 28.03 -3.73 35.38
CA GLU A 441 29.41 -4.11 35.02
C GLU A 441 30.42 -3.59 36.08
N SER A 442 30.22 -2.38 36.60
CA SER A 442 31.02 -1.85 37.71
C SER A 442 30.82 -2.63 39.03
N ALA A 443 29.61 -3.10 39.32
CA ALA A 443 29.34 -3.92 40.49
C ALA A 443 29.94 -5.33 40.34
N GLU A 444 29.83 -5.92 39.15
CA GLU A 444 30.40 -7.22 38.81
C GLU A 444 31.93 -7.21 38.97
N THR A 445 32.62 -6.20 38.42
CA THR A 445 34.07 -6.05 38.58
C THR A 445 34.50 -5.89 40.04
N LYS A 446 33.75 -5.15 40.87
CA LYS A 446 34.01 -5.04 42.32
C LYS A 446 33.77 -6.35 43.06
N LEU A 447 32.73 -7.09 42.68
CA LEU A 447 32.45 -8.41 43.24
C LEU A 447 33.57 -9.38 42.89
N GLN A 448 34.01 -9.41 41.64
CA GLN A 448 35.12 -10.24 41.19
C GLN A 448 36.41 -9.93 41.97
N GLN A 449 36.76 -8.66 42.14
CA GLN A 449 37.90 -8.25 42.97
C GLN A 449 37.78 -8.74 44.42
N SER A 450 36.58 -8.73 44.99
CA SER A 450 36.32 -9.22 46.34
C SER A 450 36.47 -10.74 46.43
N ILE A 451 36.00 -11.48 45.42
CA ILE A 451 36.17 -12.94 45.30
C ILE A 451 37.65 -13.30 45.17
N ASP A 452 38.39 -12.61 44.30
CA ASP A 452 39.84 -12.86 44.12
C ASP A 452 40.61 -12.58 45.42
N THR A 453 40.23 -11.53 46.14
CA THR A 453 40.81 -11.20 47.46
C THR A 453 40.51 -12.30 48.49
N LEU A 454 39.30 -12.83 48.52
CA LEU A 454 38.90 -13.91 49.43
C LEU A 454 39.61 -15.21 49.08
N TRP A 455 39.70 -15.53 47.79
CA TRP A 455 40.44 -16.69 47.28
C TRP A 455 41.91 -16.64 47.70
N LEU A 456 42.58 -15.50 47.50
CA LEU A 456 43.96 -15.29 47.92
C LEU A 456 44.15 -15.47 49.43
N ARG A 457 43.19 -15.00 50.24
CA ARG A 457 43.20 -15.23 51.70
C ARG A 457 43.02 -16.70 52.05
N SER A 458 42.10 -17.40 51.39
CA SER A 458 41.89 -18.84 51.59
C SER A 458 43.15 -19.63 51.25
N THR A 459 43.76 -19.40 50.09
CA THR A 459 44.99 -20.08 49.69
C THR A 459 46.15 -19.78 50.64
N THR A 460 46.21 -18.56 51.18
CA THR A 460 47.18 -18.20 52.22
C THR A 460 46.91 -18.99 53.49
N MET A 461 45.66 -19.07 53.95
CA MET A 461 45.29 -19.86 55.13
C MET A 461 45.57 -21.37 54.93
N ASP A 462 45.31 -21.91 53.74
CA ASP A 462 45.65 -23.29 53.40
C ASP A 462 47.17 -23.51 53.43
N ALA A 463 47.96 -22.60 52.85
CA ALA A 463 49.42 -22.65 52.93
C ALA A 463 49.92 -22.56 54.39
N TRP A 464 49.29 -21.73 55.21
CA TRP A 464 49.58 -21.69 56.66
C TRP A 464 49.23 -23.02 57.32
N ARG A 465 48.04 -23.59 57.06
CA ARG A 465 47.64 -24.90 57.58
C ARG A 465 48.63 -26.00 57.21
N ASP A 466 49.09 -26.01 55.96
CA ASP A 466 50.05 -27.01 55.47
C ASP A 466 51.44 -26.84 56.10
N ASN A 467 51.89 -25.60 56.32
CA ASN A 467 53.14 -25.29 57.02
C ASN A 467 53.07 -25.53 58.55
N PHE A 468 51.88 -25.40 59.15
CA PHE A 468 51.60 -25.69 60.56
C PHE A 468 51.15 -27.14 60.79
N SER A 469 51.19 -28.00 59.77
CA SER A 469 51.00 -29.44 59.97
C SER A 469 52.04 -29.92 60.99
N THR A 470 51.54 -30.44 62.12
CA THR A 470 52.34 -30.79 63.31
C THR A 470 53.51 -31.69 62.97
N ALA A 471 53.44 -32.49 61.91
CA ALA A 471 54.53 -33.35 61.45
C ALA A 471 55.78 -32.55 61.02
N ARG A 472 55.66 -31.53 60.17
CA ARG A 472 56.82 -30.77 59.67
C ARG A 472 57.39 -29.81 60.71
N LEU A 473 56.52 -29.17 61.51
CA LEU A 473 56.96 -28.33 62.62
C LEU A 473 57.66 -29.17 63.70
N PHE A 474 57.13 -30.36 64.01
CA PHE A 474 57.75 -31.31 64.94
C PHE A 474 59.09 -31.81 64.38
N GLU A 475 59.17 -32.16 63.10
CA GLU A 475 60.41 -32.61 62.47
C GLU A 475 61.48 -31.51 62.49
N ALA A 476 61.09 -30.25 62.19
CA ALA A 476 61.99 -29.09 62.30
C ALA A 476 62.45 -28.83 63.74
N LEU A 477 61.55 -28.93 64.73
CA LEU A 477 61.88 -28.78 66.15
C LEU A 477 62.79 -29.91 66.66
N VAL A 478 62.52 -31.16 66.28
CA VAL A 478 63.35 -32.32 66.61
C VAL A 478 64.73 -32.19 65.96
N GLN A 479 64.79 -31.75 64.70
CA GLN A 479 66.05 -31.52 64.00
C GLN A 479 66.84 -30.39 64.64
N TYR A 480 66.19 -29.29 65.05
CA TYR A 480 66.83 -28.20 65.81
C TYR A 480 67.34 -28.65 67.18
N LEU A 481 66.54 -29.39 67.96
CA LEU A 481 66.96 -29.94 69.25
C LEU A 481 68.15 -30.90 69.08
N ASN A 482 68.12 -31.77 68.08
CA ASN A 482 69.21 -32.73 67.83
C ASN A 482 70.50 -32.08 67.30
N SER A 483 70.39 -31.01 66.49
CA SER A 483 71.55 -30.34 65.89
C SER A 483 72.15 -29.26 66.78
N SER A 484 71.33 -28.55 67.56
CA SER A 484 71.75 -27.36 68.30
C SER A 484 71.82 -27.63 69.80
N PHE A 485 70.78 -28.25 70.38
CA PHE A 485 70.67 -28.44 71.82
C PHE A 485 71.53 -29.62 72.29
N PHE A 486 71.39 -30.79 71.66
CA PHE A 486 72.11 -31.98 72.10
C PHE A 486 73.64 -31.86 72.01
N PRO A 487 74.28 -31.33 70.95
CA PRO A 487 75.74 -31.27 70.90
C PRO A 487 76.35 -30.27 71.89
N GLU A 488 75.69 -29.13 72.09
CA GLU A 488 76.15 -28.11 73.02
C GLU A 488 76.03 -28.57 74.48
N HIS A 489 74.92 -29.21 74.83
CA HIS A 489 74.73 -29.74 76.18
C HIS A 489 75.49 -31.05 76.39
N LYS A 490 75.65 -31.90 75.37
CA LYS A 490 76.48 -33.10 75.44
C LYS A 490 77.93 -32.73 75.68
N SER A 491 78.51 -31.76 74.97
CA SER A 491 79.90 -31.33 75.22
C SER A 491 80.08 -30.77 76.64
N LYS A 492 79.12 -29.98 77.14
CA LYS A 492 79.09 -29.53 78.55
C LYS A 492 78.97 -30.69 79.55
N LEU A 493 78.16 -31.71 79.25
CA LEU A 493 77.99 -32.89 80.10
C LEU A 493 79.23 -33.79 80.08
N THR A 494 79.88 -33.97 78.92
CA THR A 494 81.15 -34.68 78.81
C THR A 494 82.23 -33.95 79.60
N HIS A 495 82.32 -32.63 79.47
CA HIS A 495 83.26 -31.81 80.25
C HIS A 495 82.99 -31.87 81.76
N LEU A 496 81.71 -31.89 82.17
CA LEU A 496 81.34 -32.11 83.58
C LEU A 496 81.72 -33.51 84.05
N ARG A 497 81.49 -34.53 83.23
CA ARG A 497 81.89 -35.91 83.51
C ARG A 497 83.40 -36.05 83.63
N ASP A 498 84.16 -35.41 82.76
CA ASP A 498 85.63 -35.40 82.80
C ASP A 498 86.13 -34.64 84.03
N ARG A 499 85.48 -33.53 84.41
CA ARG A 499 85.76 -32.83 85.66
C ARG A 499 85.44 -33.67 86.89
N VAL A 500 84.31 -34.38 86.89
CA VAL A 500 83.94 -35.28 87.99
C VAL A 500 84.92 -36.45 88.07
N ALA A 501 85.29 -37.07 86.96
CA ALA A 501 86.30 -38.12 86.91
C ALA A 501 87.69 -37.61 87.35
N ASN A 502 88.06 -36.38 87.02
CA ASN A 502 89.28 -35.73 87.53
C ASN A 502 89.21 -35.41 89.03
N ILE A 503 88.04 -35.03 89.54
CA ILE A 503 87.83 -34.82 90.97
C ILE A 503 87.87 -36.17 91.69
N GLU A 504 87.23 -37.20 91.16
CA GLU A 504 87.25 -38.57 91.70
C GLU A 504 88.67 -39.16 91.65
N SER A 505 89.48 -38.85 90.64
CA SER A 505 90.89 -39.24 90.59
C SER A 505 91.78 -38.42 91.53
N LEU A 506 91.48 -37.13 91.76
CA LEU A 506 92.13 -36.31 92.80
C LEU A 506 91.72 -36.70 94.22
N LEU A 507 90.52 -37.25 94.41
CA LEU A 507 90.02 -37.81 95.65
C LEU A 507 90.35 -39.31 95.79
N GLY A 508 91.22 -39.82 94.93
CA GLY A 508 91.86 -41.12 95.07
C GLY A 508 92.70 -41.20 96.33
N ASP A 509 92.10 -41.85 97.33
CA ASP A 509 92.71 -42.59 98.43
C ASP A 509 93.55 -41.80 99.44
N ASP A 510 92.92 -40.82 100.10
CA ASP A 510 93.12 -40.74 101.55
C ASP A 510 91.98 -40.01 102.29
N GLY A 511 91.37 -40.74 103.23
CA GLY A 511 90.91 -40.10 104.45
C GLY A 511 89.40 -40.01 104.68
N ASN A 512 88.82 -41.16 105.01
CA ASN A 512 87.90 -41.26 106.15
C ASN A 512 88.36 -40.32 107.28
N LYS A 513 87.67 -39.19 107.54
CA LYS A 513 87.42 -38.58 108.87
C LYS A 513 86.82 -37.17 108.78
N LYS A 514 85.54 -37.09 109.18
CA LYS A 514 84.97 -36.15 110.16
C LYS A 514 85.14 -34.62 109.95
N ARG A 515 84.01 -33.96 109.66
CA ARG A 515 83.45 -32.74 110.31
C ARG A 515 82.13 -32.43 109.57
N LYS A 516 80.91 -32.56 110.11
CA LYS A 516 80.25 -31.90 111.27
C LYS A 516 80.53 -30.40 111.38
N LEU A 517 79.50 -29.61 111.06
CA LEU A 517 79.15 -28.20 111.37
C LEU A 517 78.64 -27.55 110.07
N ALA A 518 77.59 -26.74 110.00
CA ALA A 518 76.59 -26.28 110.94
C ALA A 518 75.42 -25.69 110.11
N GLU A 519 74.31 -25.48 110.80
CA GLU A 519 73.04 -24.88 110.37
C GLU A 519 73.14 -23.42 109.89
N HIS A 520 71.98 -22.92 109.44
CA HIS A 520 71.60 -21.57 109.01
C HIS A 520 71.96 -21.24 107.56
N GLY A 521 71.07 -20.68 106.73
CA GLY A 521 69.73 -20.17 106.95
C GLY A 521 69.47 -19.10 105.89
N SER A 522 68.20 -18.98 105.50
CA SER A 522 67.55 -17.77 104.96
C SER A 522 67.99 -17.19 103.60
N SER A 523 67.00 -17.03 102.72
CA SER A 523 66.72 -15.81 101.92
C SER A 523 65.96 -16.22 100.66
N ALA A 524 64.62 -16.23 100.65
CA ALA A 524 63.76 -15.08 100.36
C ALA A 524 63.88 -14.53 98.92
N PHE A 525 62.86 -14.89 98.11
CA PHE A 525 62.09 -14.08 97.14
C PHE A 525 62.82 -13.30 96.01
N PRO A 526 62.11 -12.75 94.97
CA PRO A 526 60.69 -12.87 94.61
C PRO A 526 60.38 -13.11 93.10
N SER A 527 59.10 -13.35 92.88
CA SER A 527 58.26 -13.09 91.69
C SER A 527 58.51 -11.80 90.89
N PHE A 528 58.33 -11.88 89.57
CA PHE A 528 57.75 -10.85 88.68
C PHE A 528 57.05 -11.62 87.53
N ILE A 529 55.73 -11.58 87.30
CA ILE A 529 54.81 -10.51 86.85
C ILE A 529 54.82 -10.28 85.31
N ASN A 530 53.62 -10.45 84.73
CA ASN A 530 53.02 -9.88 83.49
C ASN A 530 53.72 -10.16 82.14
N ARG A 531 53.02 -10.42 81.03
CA ARG A 531 51.68 -10.00 80.60
C ARG A 531 51.16 -10.94 79.52
#